data_AF-A0A956KN60-F1
#
_entry.id   AF-A0A956KN60-F1
#
_cell.length_a   1.000
_cell.length_b   1.000
_cell.length_c   1.000
_cell.angle_alpha   90.00
_cell.angle_beta   90.00
_cell.angle_gamma   90.00
#
_symmetry.space_group_name_H-M   'P 1'
#
loop_
_entity.id
_entity.type
_entity.pdbx_description
1 polymer ?
#
loop_
_entity_poly.entity_id
_entity_poly.type
_entity_poly.pdbx_seq_one_letter_code
_entity_poly.pdbx_strand_id
1 'polypeptide(L)'
;AGPESALDIGSLATIDPSVTSFALPPGDGFYGVSGQLTIDSQPLPISGGIARAQILASTPAGGIMATVPMDPLAQNILASVFPAMRWAWIGEGEGAPGLAFAADVDENGSVPFDAVRHAPATLMAEAFVTSPVQYDLPIALSSGGEHLSVGVSDMVLAGTVSGGQLQSPLQLSGALSLPDLVAALIVLAGFDEAGAYQTLAPILGFDPADPPATVAVAADVTVE
;
A
#
# COMPACT_ATOMS: atom_id res chain seq x y z
N ALA A 1 27.37 -19.87 -4.41
CA ALA A 1 26.06 -19.30 -4.79
C ALA A 1 25.25 -19.25 -3.51
N GLY A 2 25.08 -18.05 -2.94
CA GLY A 2 24.29 -17.86 -1.72
C GLY A 2 22.79 -18.03 -2.03
N PRO A 3 21.94 -18.24 -1.01
CA PRO A 3 20.50 -18.23 -1.22
C PRO A 3 20.09 -16.86 -1.77
N GLU A 4 19.47 -16.85 -2.95
CA GLU A 4 18.85 -15.66 -3.51
C GLU A 4 17.72 -15.24 -2.55
N SER A 5 17.85 -14.07 -1.94
CA SER A 5 16.80 -13.46 -1.12
C SER A 5 15.64 -13.04 -2.02
N ALA A 6 14.79 -13.97 -2.41
CA ALA A 6 13.49 -13.65 -2.99
C ALA A 6 12.59 -13.20 -1.84
N LEU A 7 12.15 -11.94 -1.85
CA LEU A 7 10.98 -11.54 -1.09
C LEU A 7 9.81 -12.27 -1.72
N ASP A 8 9.23 -13.24 -1.02
CA ASP A 8 8.04 -13.95 -1.49
C ASP A 8 6.81 -13.06 -1.24
N ILE A 9 6.61 -12.16 -2.19
CA ILE A 9 5.45 -11.31 -2.29
C ILE A 9 4.33 -12.13 -2.96
N GLY A 10 3.89 -13.19 -2.28
CA GLY A 10 2.72 -13.96 -2.63
C GLY A 10 2.64 -15.23 -1.80
N SER A 11 1.65 -15.37 -0.91
CA SER A 11 1.34 -16.72 -0.42
C SER A 11 0.95 -17.59 -1.63
N LEU A 12 1.83 -18.51 -2.02
CA LEU A 12 1.61 -19.48 -3.10
C LEU A 12 0.47 -20.48 -2.78
N ALA A 13 -0.22 -20.33 -1.65
CA ALA A 13 -1.23 -21.28 -1.17
C ALA A 13 -2.60 -21.14 -1.86
N THR A 14 -2.88 -20.02 -2.53
CA THR A 14 -4.23 -19.73 -3.08
C THR A 14 -4.29 -19.51 -4.59
N ILE A 15 -3.16 -19.66 -5.30
CA ILE A 15 -3.15 -19.76 -6.77
C ILE A 15 -3.52 -21.20 -7.14
N ASP A 16 -4.33 -21.36 -8.19
CA ASP A 16 -4.62 -22.65 -8.83
C ASP A 16 -3.41 -23.61 -8.75
N PRO A 17 -3.55 -24.82 -8.16
CA PRO A 17 -2.45 -25.74 -7.85
C PRO A 17 -1.63 -26.18 -9.08
N SER A 18 -2.02 -25.80 -10.29
CA SER A 18 -1.27 -26.06 -11.51
C SER A 18 -0.07 -25.12 -11.75
N VAL A 19 0.02 -23.97 -11.07
CA VAL A 19 1.16 -23.02 -11.23
C VAL A 19 1.72 -22.62 -9.87
N THR A 20 2.54 -23.48 -9.28
CA THR A 20 3.27 -23.21 -8.03
C THR A 20 4.70 -22.68 -8.27
N SER A 21 5.07 -22.41 -9.52
CA SER A 21 6.41 -21.95 -9.88
C SER A 21 6.36 -20.92 -11.01
N PHE A 22 6.93 -19.74 -10.75
CA PHE A 22 7.13 -18.71 -11.76
C PHE A 22 8.57 -18.72 -12.24
N ALA A 23 8.79 -18.92 -13.55
CA ALA A 23 10.09 -18.72 -14.16
C ALA A 23 10.27 -17.23 -14.47
N LEU A 24 10.74 -16.46 -13.49
CA LEU A 24 11.02 -15.05 -13.66
C LEU A 24 12.39 -14.86 -14.35
N PRO A 25 12.52 -13.92 -15.29
CA PRO A 25 13.81 -13.50 -15.79
C PRO A 25 14.80 -13.17 -14.66
N PRO A 26 16.11 -13.38 -14.87
CA PRO A 26 17.12 -12.89 -13.94
C PRO A 26 17.10 -11.37 -13.86
N GLY A 27 17.33 -10.82 -12.67
CA GLY A 27 17.41 -9.37 -12.44
C GLY A 27 16.22 -8.78 -11.70
N ASP A 28 16.33 -7.51 -11.35
CA ASP A 28 15.27 -6.76 -10.68
C ASP A 28 14.14 -6.45 -11.67
N GLY A 29 12.89 -6.51 -11.21
CA GLY A 29 11.74 -6.26 -12.05
C GLY A 29 10.41 -6.41 -11.33
N PHE A 30 9.38 -5.76 -11.89
CA PHE A 30 7.99 -6.03 -11.56
C PHE A 30 7.36 -6.88 -12.66
N TYR A 31 6.77 -8.00 -12.27
CA TYR A 31 6.16 -8.96 -13.19
C TYR A 31 4.67 -9.01 -12.90
N GLY A 32 3.87 -8.46 -13.81
CA GLY A 32 2.41 -8.50 -13.69
C GLY A 32 1.90 -9.93 -13.75
N VAL A 33 1.06 -10.30 -12.79
CA VAL A 33 0.33 -11.57 -12.76
C VAL A 33 -1.08 -11.29 -13.26
N SER A 34 -1.54 -12.03 -14.27
CA SER A 34 -2.93 -11.96 -14.72
C SER A 34 -3.42 -13.35 -15.16
N GLY A 35 -4.70 -13.64 -14.93
CA GLY A 35 -5.28 -14.94 -15.26
C GLY A 35 -6.78 -15.01 -14.95
N GLN A 36 -7.32 -16.22 -14.99
CA GLN A 36 -8.70 -16.50 -14.58
C GLN A 36 -8.72 -17.70 -13.62
N LEU A 37 -9.36 -17.52 -12.46
CA LEU A 37 -9.71 -18.59 -11.54
C LEU A 37 -11.16 -19.00 -11.81
N THR A 38 -11.45 -20.29 -11.98
CA THR A 38 -12.84 -20.73 -12.13
C THR A 38 -13.39 -21.23 -10.79
N ILE A 39 -14.44 -20.57 -10.27
CA ILE A 39 -15.16 -20.99 -9.06
C ILE A 39 -16.60 -21.29 -9.48
N ASP A 40 -17.10 -22.51 -9.22
CA ASP A 40 -18.46 -22.91 -9.60
C ASP A 40 -18.81 -22.66 -11.07
N SER A 41 -17.85 -22.92 -11.97
CA SER A 41 -17.96 -22.65 -13.42
C SER A 41 -18.10 -21.16 -13.81
N GLN A 42 -17.89 -20.24 -12.86
CA GLN A 42 -17.76 -18.81 -13.14
C GLN A 42 -16.28 -18.42 -13.24
N PRO A 43 -15.84 -17.82 -14.36
CA PRO A 43 -14.49 -17.29 -14.46
C PRO A 43 -14.38 -15.98 -13.64
N LEU A 44 -13.46 -15.99 -12.68
CA LEU A 44 -13.06 -14.84 -11.88
C LEU A 44 -11.70 -14.34 -12.39
N PRO A 45 -11.58 -13.10 -12.90
CA PRO A 45 -10.28 -12.56 -13.27
C PRO A 45 -9.41 -12.41 -12.02
N ILE A 46 -8.16 -12.86 -12.10
CA ILE A 46 -7.13 -12.60 -11.09
C ILE A 46 -6.07 -11.68 -11.68
N SER A 47 -5.64 -10.69 -10.91
CA SER A 47 -4.60 -9.74 -11.32
C SER A 47 -3.77 -9.30 -10.12
N GLY A 48 -2.48 -9.10 -10.33
CA GLY A 48 -1.55 -8.61 -9.31
C GLY A 48 -0.14 -8.49 -9.86
N GLY A 49 0.86 -8.68 -9.02
CA GLY A 49 2.24 -8.70 -9.45
C GLY A 49 3.20 -9.37 -8.48
N ILE A 50 4.40 -9.65 -8.97
CA ILE A 50 5.53 -10.12 -8.18
C ILE A 50 6.66 -9.13 -8.41
N ALA A 51 7.28 -8.64 -7.33
CA ALA A 51 8.47 -7.81 -7.43
C ALA A 51 9.70 -8.62 -7.04
N ARG A 52 10.72 -8.59 -7.91
CA ARG A 52 12.06 -9.07 -7.61
C ARG A 52 12.97 -7.85 -7.48
N ALA A 53 13.65 -7.73 -6.36
CA ALA A 53 14.51 -6.60 -6.07
C ALA A 53 15.65 -7.03 -5.14
N GLN A 54 16.82 -6.41 -5.32
CA GLN A 54 17.92 -6.53 -4.34
C GLN A 54 17.72 -5.61 -3.14
N ILE A 55 17.04 -4.48 -3.35
CA ILE A 55 16.80 -3.47 -2.33
C ILE A 55 15.40 -3.68 -1.78
N LEU A 56 15.34 -4.24 -0.58
CA LEU A 56 14.12 -4.51 0.16
C LEU A 56 14.12 -3.67 1.42
N ALA A 57 12.94 -3.23 1.84
CA ALA A 57 12.76 -2.57 3.12
C ALA A 57 11.38 -2.91 3.69
N SER A 58 11.19 -2.60 4.97
CA SER A 58 9.91 -2.74 5.64
C SER A 58 9.58 -1.53 6.49
N THR A 59 8.29 -1.29 6.69
CA THR A 59 7.78 -0.35 7.67
C THR A 59 6.95 -1.13 8.68
N PRO A 60 7.24 -1.05 9.99
CA PRO A 60 6.40 -1.69 11.00
C PRO A 60 5.03 -0.99 11.09
N ALA A 61 4.04 -1.67 11.68
CA ALA A 61 2.77 -1.03 12.02
C ALA A 61 3.01 0.23 12.87
N GLY A 62 2.33 1.33 12.52
CA GLY A 62 2.56 2.65 13.15
C GLY A 62 3.87 3.34 12.74
N GLY A 63 4.66 2.78 11.83
CA GLY A 63 5.88 3.40 11.29
C GLY A 63 5.61 4.55 10.30
N ILE A 64 4.34 4.86 10.03
CA ILE A 64 3.89 5.97 9.18
C ILE A 64 3.37 7.09 10.08
N MET A 65 4.04 8.22 10.06
CA MET A 65 3.69 9.41 10.83
C MET A 65 3.08 10.46 9.90
N ALA A 66 1.76 10.66 10.00
CA ALA A 66 1.09 11.69 9.23
C ALA A 66 1.60 13.09 9.63
N THR A 67 1.88 13.92 8.63
CA THR A 67 2.25 15.33 8.76
C THR A 67 1.12 16.25 8.32
N VAL A 68 0.20 15.74 7.50
CA VAL A 68 -1.05 16.39 7.11
C VAL A 68 -2.21 15.42 7.31
N PRO A 69 -3.32 15.83 7.96
CA PRO A 69 -3.55 17.15 8.56
C PRO A 69 -2.63 17.43 9.77
N MET A 70 -2.47 18.72 10.12
CA MET A 70 -1.58 19.16 11.21
C MET A 70 -2.19 18.95 12.61
N ASP A 71 -3.45 18.54 12.69
CA ASP A 71 -4.11 18.26 13.97
C ASP A 71 -3.47 17.01 14.61
N PRO A 72 -2.94 17.07 15.84
CA PRO A 72 -2.26 15.95 16.47
C PRO A 72 -3.15 14.71 16.68
N LEU A 73 -4.46 14.89 16.92
CA LEU A 73 -5.38 13.77 17.07
C LEU A 73 -5.55 13.07 15.73
N ALA A 74 -5.71 13.83 14.65
CA ALA A 74 -5.78 13.29 13.30
C ALA A 74 -4.50 12.54 12.89
N GLN A 75 -3.33 13.09 13.23
CA GLN A 75 -2.06 12.44 12.97
C GLN A 75 -1.94 11.09 13.69
N ASN A 76 -2.34 11.04 14.96
CA ASN A 76 -2.35 9.80 15.74
C ASN A 76 -3.34 8.76 15.20
N ILE A 77 -4.55 9.20 14.82
CA ILE A 77 -5.55 8.29 14.24
C ILE A 77 -5.05 7.73 12.92
N LEU A 78 -4.57 8.57 12.02
CA LEU A 78 -4.04 8.14 10.74
C LEU A 78 -2.85 7.19 10.93
N ALA A 79 -1.89 7.52 11.80
CA ALA A 79 -0.75 6.66 12.10
C ALA A 79 -1.18 5.28 12.64
N SER A 80 -2.23 5.23 13.46
CA SER A 80 -2.72 3.98 14.09
C SER A 80 -3.39 3.01 13.12
N VAL A 81 -3.86 3.49 11.97
CA VAL A 81 -4.55 2.66 10.97
C VAL A 81 -3.64 2.17 9.85
N PHE A 82 -2.41 2.68 9.75
CA PHE A 82 -1.45 2.19 8.77
C PHE A 82 -0.91 0.82 9.19
N PRO A 83 -1.07 -0.23 8.35
CA PRO A 83 -0.52 -1.55 8.62
C PRO A 83 0.99 -1.53 8.41
N ALA A 84 1.65 -2.63 8.78
CA ALA A 84 3.00 -2.87 8.32
C ALA A 84 3.05 -2.89 6.77
N MET A 85 4.14 -2.41 6.20
CA MET A 85 4.33 -2.32 4.74
C MET A 85 5.62 -3.01 4.33
N ARG A 86 5.60 -3.60 3.13
CA ARG A 86 6.78 -4.14 2.44
C ARG A 86 7.11 -3.28 1.24
N TRP A 87 8.39 -3.04 1.03
CA TRP A 87 8.91 -2.20 -0.03
C TRP A 87 9.97 -2.96 -0.81
N ALA A 88 9.93 -2.82 -2.13
CA ALA A 88 10.94 -3.36 -3.04
C ALA A 88 11.28 -2.28 -4.07
N TRP A 89 12.51 -1.77 -3.99
CA TRP A 89 13.02 -0.85 -5.00
C TRP A 89 13.52 -1.63 -6.21
N ILE A 90 12.88 -1.39 -7.34
CA ILE A 90 13.22 -1.99 -8.63
C ILE A 90 14.15 -1.01 -9.33
N GLY A 91 15.44 -1.36 -9.40
CA GLY A 91 16.45 -0.53 -10.03
C GLY A 91 16.30 -0.41 -11.55
N GLU A 92 17.21 0.36 -12.17
CA GLU A 92 17.28 0.59 -13.62
C GLU A 92 17.81 -0.63 -14.39
N GLY A 93 17.29 -1.83 -14.15
CA GLY A 93 17.67 -3.05 -14.87
C GLY A 93 17.31 -2.98 -16.36
N GLU A 94 16.49 -3.91 -16.85
CA GLU A 94 15.98 -3.83 -18.24
C GLU A 94 14.77 -2.89 -18.39
N GLY A 95 14.33 -2.25 -17.30
CA GLY A 95 13.14 -1.41 -17.25
C GLY A 95 13.37 -0.06 -16.56
N ALA A 96 12.33 0.77 -16.57
CA ALA A 96 12.31 2.00 -15.79
C ALA A 96 12.33 1.68 -14.29
N PRO A 97 13.04 2.48 -13.47
CA PRO A 97 13.05 2.27 -12.03
C PRO A 97 11.64 2.43 -11.46
N GLY A 98 11.39 1.79 -10.32
CA GLY A 98 10.08 1.81 -9.70
C GLY A 98 10.11 1.33 -8.26
N LEU A 99 9.03 1.61 -7.55
CA LEU A 99 8.82 1.14 -6.19
C LEU A 99 7.61 0.20 -6.20
N ALA A 100 7.85 -1.05 -5.83
CA ALA A 100 6.80 -2.00 -5.55
C ALA A 100 6.53 -2.05 -4.04
N PHE A 101 5.27 -2.18 -3.66
CA PHE A 101 4.87 -2.17 -2.26
C PHE A 101 3.53 -2.89 -2.04
N ALA A 102 3.32 -3.32 -0.80
CA ALA A 102 2.08 -3.91 -0.32
C ALA A 102 1.97 -3.81 1.21
N ALA A 103 0.76 -3.94 1.72
CA ALA A 103 0.51 -4.08 3.15
C ALA A 103 0.76 -5.54 3.59
N ASP A 104 1.48 -5.69 4.70
CA ASP A 104 1.77 -6.96 5.40
C ASP A 104 0.86 -7.04 6.63
N VAL A 105 -0.43 -7.24 6.39
CA VAL A 105 -1.49 -7.11 7.40
C VAL A 105 -1.39 -8.17 8.50
N ASP A 106 -0.77 -9.32 8.21
CA ASP A 106 -0.54 -10.39 9.17
C ASP A 106 0.89 -10.39 9.77
N GLU A 107 1.70 -9.39 9.40
CA GLU A 107 3.06 -9.14 9.89
C GLU A 107 4.00 -10.34 9.75
N ASN A 108 3.76 -11.23 8.78
CA ASN A 108 4.55 -12.46 8.61
C ASN A 108 5.66 -12.32 7.56
N GLY A 109 5.74 -11.18 6.87
CA GLY A 109 6.75 -10.92 5.84
C GLY A 109 6.39 -11.37 4.44
N SER A 110 5.18 -11.92 4.26
CA SER A 110 4.63 -12.36 2.98
C SER A 110 3.37 -11.59 2.69
N VAL A 111 3.16 -11.18 1.45
CA VAL A 111 1.97 -10.41 1.04
C VAL A 111 1.40 -11.02 -0.23
N PRO A 112 0.08 -11.10 -0.43
CA PRO A 112 -0.47 -11.78 -1.59
C PRO A 112 -0.19 -10.98 -2.88
N PHE A 113 -0.03 -11.66 -4.01
CA PHE A 113 0.37 -11.03 -5.29
C PHE A 113 -0.65 -9.98 -5.76
N ASP A 114 -1.92 -10.13 -5.41
CA ASP A 114 -3.02 -9.21 -5.74
C ASP A 114 -3.02 -7.95 -4.87
N ALA A 115 -2.29 -7.93 -3.74
CA ALA A 115 -2.07 -6.74 -2.93
C ALA A 115 -0.88 -5.91 -3.40
N VAL A 116 -0.04 -6.45 -4.29
CA VAL A 116 1.17 -5.78 -4.77
C VAL A 116 0.81 -4.66 -5.71
N ARG A 117 1.35 -3.48 -5.44
CA ARG A 117 1.29 -2.34 -6.33
C ARG A 117 2.68 -2.00 -6.80
N HIS A 118 2.73 -1.41 -7.98
CA HIS A 118 3.97 -0.91 -8.58
C HIS A 118 3.75 0.52 -9.03
N ALA A 119 4.62 1.40 -8.56
CA ALA A 119 4.66 2.79 -8.95
C ALA A 119 5.96 3.06 -9.71
N PRO A 120 5.92 3.28 -11.04
CA PRO A 120 7.09 3.71 -11.80
C PRO A 120 7.69 4.97 -11.19
N ALA A 121 9.01 5.08 -11.14
CA ALA A 121 9.71 6.19 -10.51
C ALA A 121 10.60 6.95 -11.49
N THR A 122 10.81 8.23 -11.21
CA THR A 122 11.89 9.01 -11.79
C THR A 122 13.02 9.09 -10.78
N LEU A 123 14.20 8.60 -11.16
CA LEU A 123 15.41 8.69 -10.35
C LEU A 123 16.21 9.96 -10.73
N MET A 124 16.58 10.73 -9.72
CA MET A 124 17.34 11.97 -9.81
C MET A 124 18.55 11.86 -8.89
N ALA A 125 19.65 11.33 -9.44
CA ALA A 125 20.81 10.86 -8.67
C ALA A 125 20.42 9.77 -7.67
N GLU A 126 20.39 10.08 -6.38
CA GLU A 126 19.96 9.14 -5.32
C GLU A 126 18.51 9.37 -4.89
N ALA A 127 17.92 10.51 -5.23
CA ALA A 127 16.53 10.81 -4.88
C ALA A 127 15.57 10.23 -5.93
N PHE A 128 14.42 9.72 -5.51
CA PHE A 128 13.37 9.27 -6.42
C PHE A 128 12.03 9.91 -6.08
N VAL A 129 11.17 9.98 -7.09
CA VAL A 129 9.74 10.31 -6.95
C VAL A 129 8.95 9.35 -7.83
N THR A 130 7.93 8.71 -7.28
CA THR A 130 7.05 7.83 -8.04
C THR A 130 6.04 8.63 -8.88
N SER A 131 5.55 8.02 -9.95
CA SER A 131 4.33 8.44 -10.60
C SER A 131 3.16 8.25 -9.62
N PRO A 132 2.09 9.07 -9.74
CA PRO A 132 0.89 8.88 -8.94
C PRO A 132 0.29 7.49 -9.15
N VAL A 133 -0.10 6.84 -8.06
CA VAL A 133 -0.80 5.56 -8.08
C VAL A 133 -2.04 5.59 -7.20
N GLN A 134 -3.02 4.76 -7.52
CA GLN A 134 -4.13 4.50 -6.61
C GLN A 134 -3.79 3.33 -5.70
N TYR A 135 -4.09 3.46 -4.42
CA TYR A 135 -3.83 2.43 -3.44
C TYR A 135 -4.98 2.31 -2.46
N ASP A 136 -5.45 1.08 -2.23
CA ASP A 136 -6.45 0.80 -1.21
C ASP A 136 -5.71 0.40 0.07
N LEU A 137 -5.71 1.29 1.06
CA LEU A 137 -5.05 1.07 2.33
C LEU A 137 -5.94 0.21 3.23
N PRO A 138 -5.55 -1.03 3.58
CA PRO A 138 -6.34 -1.83 4.51
C PRO A 138 -6.18 -1.26 5.93
N ILE A 139 -7.30 -0.97 6.60
CA ILE A 139 -7.32 -0.33 7.93
C ILE A 139 -7.91 -1.20 9.03
N ALA A 140 -8.72 -2.22 8.69
CA ALA A 140 -9.29 -3.15 9.67
C ALA A 140 -9.87 -4.41 9.00
N LEU A 141 -10.21 -5.40 9.82
CA LEU A 141 -11.08 -6.51 9.44
C LEU A 141 -12.51 -6.23 9.94
N SER A 142 -13.49 -6.36 9.06
CA SER A 142 -14.90 -6.35 9.46
C SER A 142 -15.26 -7.63 10.22
N SER A 143 -16.38 -7.61 10.94
CA SER A 143 -16.92 -8.79 11.64
C SER A 143 -17.28 -9.95 10.68
N GLY A 144 -17.39 -9.69 9.38
CA GLY A 144 -17.59 -10.68 8.32
C GLY A 144 -16.30 -11.24 7.73
N GLY A 145 -15.12 -10.78 8.18
CA GLY A 145 -13.82 -11.20 7.67
C GLY A 145 -13.36 -10.47 6.41
N GLU A 146 -14.10 -9.45 5.95
CA GLU A 146 -13.69 -8.61 4.83
C GLU A 146 -12.76 -7.49 5.33
N HIS A 147 -11.66 -7.22 4.61
CA HIS A 147 -10.82 -6.07 4.90
C HIS A 147 -11.55 -4.78 4.54
N LEU A 148 -11.67 -3.88 5.52
CA LEU A 148 -12.05 -2.50 5.27
C LEU A 148 -10.83 -1.77 4.76
N SER A 149 -10.98 -1.11 3.63
CA SER A 149 -9.94 -0.31 3.00
C SER A 149 -10.36 1.13 2.82
N VAL A 150 -9.38 2.03 2.85
CA VAL A 150 -9.55 3.44 2.48
C VAL A 150 -8.77 3.69 1.21
N GLY A 151 -9.46 4.14 0.17
CA GLY A 151 -8.81 4.54 -1.07
C GLY A 151 -7.90 5.76 -0.87
N VAL A 152 -6.68 5.67 -1.36
CA VAL A 152 -5.72 6.76 -1.50
C VAL A 152 -5.54 7.03 -2.99
N SER A 153 -6.05 8.17 -3.46
CA SER A 153 -5.86 8.62 -4.84
C SER A 153 -4.60 9.47 -4.97
N ASP A 154 -4.02 9.46 -6.17
CA ASP A 154 -2.83 10.24 -6.53
C ASP A 154 -1.68 10.07 -5.54
N MET A 155 -1.50 8.86 -5.02
CA MET A 155 -0.46 8.57 -4.05
C MET A 155 0.91 8.68 -4.72
N VAL A 156 1.75 9.56 -4.21
CA VAL A 156 3.13 9.77 -4.63
C VAL A 156 4.05 9.46 -3.46
N LEU A 157 5.06 8.63 -3.74
CA LEU A 157 6.14 8.29 -2.82
C LEU A 157 7.43 8.96 -3.30
N ALA A 158 8.14 9.60 -2.39
CA ALA A 158 9.45 10.17 -2.64
C ALA A 158 10.42 9.72 -1.56
N GLY A 159 11.71 9.65 -1.90
CA GLY A 159 12.74 9.24 -0.95
C GLY A 159 14.10 9.17 -1.59
N THR A 160 15.01 8.46 -0.93
CA THR A 160 16.39 8.30 -1.38
C THR A 160 16.76 6.82 -1.42
N VAL A 161 17.48 6.42 -2.46
CA VAL A 161 18.14 5.12 -2.57
C VAL A 161 19.63 5.35 -2.60
N SER A 162 20.32 4.93 -1.55
CA SER A 162 21.77 5.14 -1.40
C SER A 162 22.40 3.93 -0.73
N GLY A 163 23.65 3.62 -1.08
CA GLY A 163 24.37 2.48 -0.51
C GLY A 163 23.72 1.11 -0.73
N GLY A 164 22.88 0.95 -1.76
CA GLY A 164 22.13 -0.28 -2.00
C GLY A 164 20.96 -0.49 -1.03
N GLN A 165 20.44 0.58 -0.43
CA GLN A 165 19.34 0.55 0.53
C GLN A 165 18.36 1.70 0.30
N LEU A 166 17.09 1.46 0.63
CA LEU A 166 16.07 2.49 0.70
C LEU A 166 16.26 3.27 2.00
N GLN A 167 16.37 4.59 1.91
CA GLN A 167 16.69 5.43 3.07
C GLN A 167 15.42 5.95 3.74
N SER A 168 15.45 6.01 5.06
CA SER A 168 14.38 6.58 5.88
C SER A 168 14.59 8.09 6.12
N PRO A 169 13.53 8.90 6.14
CA PRO A 169 12.14 8.54 5.84
C PRO A 169 11.84 8.54 4.33
N LEU A 170 10.85 7.75 3.91
CA LEU A 170 10.13 8.04 2.67
C LEU A 170 9.05 9.08 2.94
N GLN A 171 8.75 9.89 1.95
CA GLN A 171 7.64 10.84 1.98
C GLN A 171 6.48 10.25 1.19
N LEU A 172 5.33 10.17 1.82
CA LEU A 172 4.06 9.82 1.18
C LEU A 172 3.21 11.09 1.07
N SER A 173 2.58 11.29 -0.08
CA SER A 173 1.52 12.28 -0.27
C SER A 173 0.41 11.70 -1.13
N GLY A 174 -0.83 12.17 -0.94
CA GLY A 174 -1.98 11.71 -1.70
C GLY A 174 -3.28 12.30 -1.16
N ALA A 175 -4.41 11.71 -1.55
CA ALA A 175 -5.72 12.10 -1.05
C ALA A 175 -6.53 10.89 -0.57
N LEU A 176 -6.94 10.90 0.70
CA LEU A 176 -7.77 9.86 1.31
C LEU A 176 -9.23 10.04 0.90
N SER A 177 -9.88 8.94 0.53
CA SER A 177 -11.32 8.87 0.26
C SER A 177 -12.12 9.10 1.55
N LEU A 178 -12.85 10.23 1.61
CA LEU A 178 -13.74 10.50 2.74
C LEU A 178 -14.93 9.53 2.79
N PRO A 179 -15.57 9.14 1.66
CA PRO A 179 -16.61 8.13 1.67
C PRO A 179 -16.16 6.80 2.28
N ASP A 180 -14.93 6.35 2.00
CA ASP A 180 -14.41 5.08 2.53
C ASP A 180 -14.16 5.18 4.04
N LEU A 181 -13.63 6.32 4.51
CA LEU A 181 -13.46 6.57 5.95
C LEU A 181 -14.81 6.58 6.69
N VAL A 182 -15.83 7.19 6.10
CA VAL A 182 -17.20 7.20 6.65
C VAL A 182 -17.77 5.79 6.68
N ALA A 183 -17.65 5.03 5.59
CA ALA A 183 -18.09 3.65 5.53
C ALA A 183 -17.39 2.78 6.60
N ALA A 184 -16.08 2.98 6.78
CA ALA A 184 -15.32 2.29 7.82
C ALA A 184 -15.81 2.62 9.23
N LEU A 185 -16.10 3.89 9.55
CA LEU A 185 -16.64 4.29 10.85
C LEU A 185 -18.04 3.72 11.11
N ILE A 186 -18.89 3.67 10.08
CA ILE A 186 -20.22 3.05 10.19
C ILE A 186 -20.07 1.56 10.54
N VAL A 187 -19.18 0.84 9.84
CA VAL A 187 -18.99 -0.60 10.07
C VAL A 187 -18.30 -0.90 11.40
N LEU A 188 -17.25 -0.16 11.75
CA LEU A 188 -16.40 -0.46 12.92
C LEU A 188 -16.98 0.07 14.23
N ALA A 189 -17.57 1.27 14.20
CA ALA A 189 -18.02 1.96 15.40
C ALA A 189 -19.54 2.15 15.48
N GLY A 190 -20.29 1.69 14.46
CA GLY A 190 -21.75 1.73 14.46
C GLY A 190 -22.33 3.15 14.36
N PHE A 191 -21.55 4.10 13.85
CA PHE A 191 -22.05 5.43 13.53
C PHE A 191 -23.09 5.35 12.40
N ASP A 192 -23.97 6.34 12.35
CA ASP A 192 -24.65 6.68 11.10
C ASP A 192 -23.75 7.63 10.27
N GLU A 193 -24.14 7.86 9.02
CA GLU A 193 -23.37 8.71 8.10
C GLU A 193 -23.16 10.13 8.65
N ALA A 194 -24.23 10.74 9.20
CA ALA A 194 -24.15 12.08 9.79
C ALA A 194 -23.20 12.12 10.99
N GLY A 195 -23.26 11.13 11.89
CA GLY A 195 -22.38 11.02 13.05
C GLY A 195 -20.92 10.78 12.64
N ALA A 196 -20.67 10.02 11.58
CA ALA A 196 -19.33 9.82 11.04
C ALA A 196 -18.73 11.13 10.49
N TYR A 197 -19.48 11.89 9.68
CA TYR A 197 -19.02 13.21 9.20
C TYR A 197 -18.77 14.20 10.34
N GLN A 198 -19.68 14.26 11.33
CA GLN A 198 -19.51 15.14 12.50
C GLN A 198 -18.28 14.78 13.34
N THR A 199 -17.91 13.50 13.36
CA THR A 199 -16.71 13.02 14.05
C THR A 199 -15.43 13.34 13.27
N LEU A 200 -15.44 13.12 11.96
CA LEU A 200 -14.27 13.33 11.09
C LEU A 200 -13.99 14.80 10.78
N ALA A 201 -15.02 15.63 10.67
CA ALA A 201 -14.90 17.05 10.32
C ALA A 201 -13.87 17.84 11.16
N PRO A 202 -13.93 17.83 12.51
CA PRO A 202 -12.97 18.56 13.32
C PRO A 202 -11.55 17.96 13.25
N ILE A 203 -11.44 16.65 12.96
CA ILE A 203 -10.18 15.92 12.87
C ILE A 203 -9.47 16.23 11.55
N LEU A 204 -10.22 16.16 10.44
CA LEU A 204 -9.70 16.30 9.09
C LEU A 204 -9.82 17.74 8.53
N GLY A 205 -10.49 18.64 9.26
CA GLY A 205 -10.55 20.06 8.94
C GLY A 205 -11.51 20.42 7.81
N PHE A 206 -12.69 19.81 7.74
CA PHE A 206 -13.72 20.11 6.73
C PHE A 206 -15.08 20.49 7.34
N ASP A 207 -15.99 21.05 6.54
CA ASP A 207 -17.37 21.34 6.95
C ASP A 207 -18.24 20.08 6.81
N PRO A 208 -18.82 19.53 7.91
CA PRO A 208 -19.65 18.33 7.82
C PRO A 208 -20.93 18.51 7.01
N ALA A 209 -21.37 19.75 6.75
CA ALA A 209 -22.52 20.04 5.89
C ALA A 209 -22.17 20.08 4.39
N ASP A 210 -20.88 20.21 4.05
CA ASP A 210 -20.36 20.22 2.68
C ASP A 210 -19.04 19.41 2.62
N PRO A 211 -19.10 18.08 2.85
CA PRO A 211 -17.91 17.26 2.96
C PRO A 211 -17.22 17.12 1.59
N PRO A 212 -15.88 17.27 1.51
CA PRO A 212 -15.15 17.04 0.28
C PRO A 212 -15.12 15.55 -0.05
N ALA A 213 -14.98 15.20 -1.33
CA ALA A 213 -14.84 13.80 -1.73
C ALA A 213 -13.54 13.15 -1.18
N THR A 214 -12.49 13.95 -1.04
CA THR A 214 -11.19 13.50 -0.55
C THR A 214 -10.56 14.52 0.40
N VAL A 215 -9.66 14.03 1.27
CA VAL A 215 -8.87 14.85 2.18
C VAL A 215 -7.39 14.62 1.88
N ALA A 216 -6.62 15.71 1.72
CA ALA A 216 -5.19 15.61 1.49
C ALA A 216 -4.47 14.95 2.67
N VAL A 217 -3.54 14.05 2.37
CA VAL A 217 -2.69 13.39 3.35
C VAL A 217 -1.22 13.54 2.94
N ALA A 218 -0.37 13.72 3.94
CA ALA A 218 1.07 13.61 3.79
C ALA A 218 1.63 12.90 5.02
N ALA A 219 2.67 12.10 4.85
CA ALA A 219 3.27 11.33 5.94
C ALA A 219 4.76 11.07 5.70
N ASP A 220 5.50 10.97 6.80
CA ASP A 220 6.84 10.39 6.83
C ASP A 220 6.72 8.90 7.16
N VAL A 221 7.31 8.07 6.31
CA VAL A 221 7.30 6.61 6.41
C VAL A 221 8.69 6.16 6.84
N THR A 222 8.76 5.55 8.02
CA THR A 222 10.01 4.96 8.51
C THR A 222 10.24 3.63 7.83
N VAL A 223 11.41 3.47 7.20
CA VAL A 223 11.83 2.20 6.58
C VAL A 223 13.03 1.59 7.28
N GLU A 224 13.05 0.26 7.38
CA GLU A 224 14.07 -0.59 7.99
C GLU A 224 14.57 -1.66 7.00
#